data_AF-A0A0B6YU07-F1
#
_entry.id   AF-A0A0B6YU07-F1
#
_cell.length_a   1.000
_cell.length_b   1.000
_cell.length_c   1.000
_cell.angle_alpha   90.00
_cell.angle_beta   90.00
_cell.angle_gamma   90.00
#
_symmetry.space_group_name_H-M   'P 1'
#
loop_
_entity.id
_entity.type
_entity.pdbx_description
1 polymer ?
#
loop_
_entity_poly.entity_id
_entity_poly.type
_entity_poly.pdbx_seq_one_letter_code
_entity_poly.pdbx_strand_id
1 'polypeptide(L)'
;EETSKRIKWENFMVGQSSNKPFTRSLEIKLLLRLGIPHEFREKIWKGCIDLYLKSIRAQLGEKYYQELENRADNNKSNPAVKQIELDLLRTLPDNRFFENIDSPGIKKLRRILVCYSVHNPLIGYCQGINRIAAIALLFLCEEDAFWCLVAIIEHLMPVDYYTTTLAAAQADQRVLKDLVQDKCPKLYAHLEQNDVDISLFTFNLFLTVFVDGVHPELFLRVWDVFLYEGSKVLFRFALAFLKYAEDEILKLPNNLAINRYMRTLGDTITDVKRLYNIAFSELNPFSMRSISSKRQFHLQQVKLELEELETIRKDLRSAHEIERQKGDRHGYFSEDDADDYGDTGQ
;
A
#
# COMPACT_ATOMS: atom_id res chain seq x y z
N GLU A 1 -21.89 8.29 -24.82
CA GLU A 1 -21.46 7.22 -23.89
C GLU A 1 -21.58 7.67 -22.43
N GLU A 2 -21.00 8.82 -22.06
CA GLU A 2 -21.06 9.36 -20.68
C GLU A 2 -22.50 9.61 -20.18
N THR A 3 -23.38 10.14 -21.03
CA THR A 3 -24.81 10.32 -20.70
C THR A 3 -25.51 9.00 -20.37
N SER A 4 -25.18 7.91 -21.08
CA SER A 4 -25.75 6.58 -20.82
C SER A 4 -25.23 5.99 -19.52
N LYS A 5 -23.95 6.18 -19.20
CA LYS A 5 -23.35 5.80 -17.91
C LYS A 5 -24.01 6.55 -16.75
N ARG A 6 -24.22 7.85 -16.88
CA ARG A 6 -24.87 8.67 -15.84
C ARG A 6 -26.29 8.19 -15.54
N ILE A 7 -27.11 7.96 -16.57
CA ILE A 7 -28.48 7.45 -16.41
C ILE A 7 -28.50 6.09 -15.69
N LYS A 8 -27.57 5.18 -16.01
CA LYS A 8 -27.47 3.89 -15.32
C LYS A 8 -27.17 4.06 -13.83
N TRP A 9 -26.30 4.99 -13.47
CA TRP A 9 -26.02 5.32 -12.07
C TRP A 9 -27.22 5.97 -11.38
N GLU A 10 -27.86 6.94 -12.00
CA GLU A 10 -29.07 7.58 -11.45
C GLU A 10 -30.15 6.54 -11.13
N ASN A 11 -30.42 5.62 -12.04
CA ASN A 11 -31.38 4.53 -11.83
C ASN A 11 -31.00 3.64 -10.64
N PHE A 12 -29.72 3.26 -10.54
CA PHE A 12 -29.22 2.48 -9.40
C PHE A 12 -29.38 3.25 -8.08
N MET A 13 -29.07 4.55 -8.08
CA MET A 13 -29.14 5.40 -6.89
C MET A 13 -30.58 5.64 -6.42
N VAL A 14 -31.55 5.71 -7.34
CA VAL A 14 -32.99 5.75 -7.01
C VAL A 14 -33.42 4.46 -6.31
N GLY A 15 -32.95 3.30 -6.78
CA GLY A 15 -33.19 2.00 -6.14
C GLY A 15 -32.48 1.83 -4.79
N GLN A 16 -31.38 2.56 -4.56
CA GLN A 16 -30.61 2.58 -3.32
C GLN A 16 -31.15 3.65 -2.35
N SER A 17 -32.37 3.44 -1.87
CA SER A 17 -33.00 4.26 -0.82
C SER A 17 -32.13 4.35 0.44
N SER A 18 -32.17 5.46 1.17
CA SER A 18 -31.33 5.70 2.36
C SER A 18 -31.41 4.62 3.45
N ASN A 19 -32.53 3.90 3.53
CA ASN A 19 -32.75 2.86 4.55
C ASN A 19 -32.41 1.44 4.09
N LYS A 20 -32.05 1.24 2.81
CA LYS A 20 -31.73 -0.09 2.29
C LYS A 20 -30.23 -0.37 2.50
N PRO A 21 -29.85 -1.50 3.10
CA PRO A 21 -28.45 -1.85 3.25
C PRO A 21 -27.80 -2.00 1.86
N PHE A 22 -26.56 -1.55 1.74
CA PHE A 22 -25.76 -1.81 0.55
C PHE A 22 -25.41 -3.31 0.51
N THR A 23 -25.68 -3.97 -0.61
CA THR A 23 -25.45 -5.41 -0.77
C THR A 23 -24.73 -5.71 -2.07
N ARG A 24 -24.03 -6.85 -2.10
CA ARG A 24 -23.33 -7.29 -3.30
C ARG A 24 -24.34 -7.75 -4.36
N SER A 25 -24.23 -7.21 -5.57
CA SER A 25 -25.01 -7.63 -6.74
C SER A 25 -24.15 -7.62 -8.01
N LEU A 26 -24.63 -8.29 -9.06
CA LEU A 26 -24.00 -8.22 -10.39
C LEU A 26 -24.12 -6.81 -10.98
N GLU A 27 -25.25 -6.15 -10.76
CA GLU A 27 -25.52 -4.79 -11.25
C GLU A 27 -24.48 -3.79 -10.74
N ILE A 28 -24.30 -3.68 -9.41
CA ILE A 28 -23.32 -2.74 -8.86
C ILE A 28 -21.89 -3.09 -9.27
N LYS A 29 -21.57 -4.38 -9.35
CA LYS A 29 -20.26 -4.84 -9.84
C LYS A 29 -19.98 -4.34 -11.27
N LEU A 30 -20.96 -4.43 -12.16
CA LEU A 30 -20.81 -3.95 -13.54
C LEU A 30 -20.75 -2.41 -13.59
N LEU A 31 -21.56 -1.71 -12.78
CA LEU A 31 -21.53 -0.25 -12.68
C LEU A 31 -20.17 0.26 -12.19
N LEU A 32 -19.57 -0.36 -11.17
CA LEU A 32 -18.24 0.00 -10.67
C LEU A 32 -17.15 -0.19 -11.75
N ARG A 33 -17.29 -1.22 -12.60
CA ARG A 33 -16.37 -1.41 -13.74
C ARG A 33 -16.60 -0.41 -14.88
N LEU A 34 -17.80 0.17 -15.00
CA LEU A 34 -18.07 1.34 -15.84
C LEU A 34 -17.62 2.65 -15.18
N GLY A 35 -17.38 2.60 -13.86
CA GLY A 35 -16.86 3.59 -12.92
C GLY A 35 -17.82 4.70 -12.53
N ILE A 36 -17.49 5.34 -11.42
CA ILE A 36 -18.44 6.11 -10.64
C ILE A 36 -18.35 7.60 -11.02
N PRO A 37 -19.47 8.26 -11.36
CA PRO A 37 -19.56 9.72 -11.40
C PRO A 37 -19.13 10.34 -10.07
N HIS A 38 -18.49 11.50 -10.13
CA HIS A 38 -17.92 12.14 -8.95
C HIS A 38 -18.96 12.33 -7.83
N GLU A 39 -20.17 12.75 -8.18
CA GLU A 39 -21.27 13.01 -7.25
C GLU A 39 -21.76 11.78 -6.46
N PHE A 40 -21.49 10.58 -6.93
CA PHE A 40 -21.92 9.33 -6.27
C PHE A 40 -20.81 8.63 -5.50
N ARG A 41 -19.56 9.07 -5.66
CA ARG A 41 -18.38 8.37 -5.11
C ARG A 41 -18.44 8.24 -3.59
N GLU A 42 -18.76 9.31 -2.88
CA GLU A 42 -18.91 9.29 -1.41
C GLU A 42 -19.88 8.18 -0.95
N LYS A 43 -21.12 8.21 -1.46
CA LYS A 43 -22.16 7.26 -1.06
C LYS A 43 -21.82 5.82 -1.44
N ILE A 44 -21.23 5.59 -2.61
CA ILE A 44 -20.88 4.25 -3.08
C ILE A 44 -19.66 3.68 -2.35
N TRP A 45 -18.62 4.48 -2.11
CA TRP A 45 -17.45 4.06 -1.33
C TRP A 45 -17.85 3.71 0.10
N LYS A 46 -18.68 4.54 0.76
CA LYS A 46 -19.25 4.21 2.08
C LYS A 46 -20.02 2.89 2.06
N GLY A 47 -20.88 2.69 1.06
CA GLY A 47 -21.59 1.43 0.87
C GLY A 47 -20.64 0.24 0.73
N CYS A 48 -19.55 0.38 -0.03
CA CYS A 48 -18.54 -0.66 -0.19
C CYS A 48 -17.80 -0.96 1.12
N ILE A 49 -17.41 0.06 1.88
CA ILE A 49 -16.78 -0.06 3.21
C ILE A 49 -17.71 -0.80 4.18
N ASP A 50 -19.00 -0.46 4.18
CA ASP A 50 -20.00 -1.10 5.03
C ASP A 50 -20.20 -2.60 4.72
N LEU A 51 -19.87 -3.07 3.51
CA LEU A 51 -19.87 -4.50 3.20
C LEU A 51 -18.86 -5.30 4.05
N TYR A 52 -17.88 -4.63 4.65
CA TYR A 52 -16.83 -5.21 5.49
C TYR A 52 -17.01 -4.82 6.95
N LEU A 53 -17.36 -3.57 7.22
CA LEU A 53 -17.26 -2.98 8.56
C LEU A 53 -18.59 -2.77 9.28
N LYS A 54 -19.75 -2.97 8.64
CA LYS A 54 -21.05 -2.63 9.25
C LYS A 54 -21.25 -3.27 10.63
N SER A 55 -20.95 -4.56 10.78
CA SER A 55 -21.09 -5.26 12.06
C SER A 55 -20.06 -4.80 13.08
N ILE A 56 -18.82 -4.53 12.65
CA ILE A 56 -17.71 -4.10 13.51
C ILE A 56 -18.00 -2.71 14.08
N ARG A 57 -18.43 -1.76 13.24
CA ARG A 57 -18.84 -0.41 13.67
C ARG A 57 -19.98 -0.46 14.68
N ALA A 58 -20.97 -1.33 14.44
CA ALA A 58 -22.09 -1.51 15.37
C ALA A 58 -21.65 -2.08 16.73
N GLN A 59 -20.63 -2.95 16.76
CA GLN A 59 -20.07 -3.50 18.00
C GLN A 59 -19.21 -2.50 18.77
N LEU A 60 -18.42 -1.68 18.06
CA LEU A 60 -17.55 -0.66 18.66
C LEU A 60 -18.32 0.58 19.13
N GLY A 61 -19.48 0.85 18.52
CA GLY A 61 -20.35 1.96 18.86
C GLY A 61 -20.05 3.25 18.08
N GLU A 62 -21.06 4.13 18.02
CA GLU A 62 -21.02 5.37 17.23
C GLU A 62 -19.98 6.39 17.72
N LYS A 63 -19.52 6.27 18.97
CA LYS A 63 -18.55 7.18 19.58
C LYS A 63 -17.10 6.71 19.47
N TYR A 64 -16.86 5.59 18.80
CA TYR A 64 -15.57 4.91 18.82
C TYR A 64 -14.43 5.77 18.27
N TYR A 65 -14.66 6.51 17.18
CA TYR A 65 -13.64 7.38 16.61
C TYR A 65 -13.31 8.55 17.55
N GLN A 66 -14.30 9.18 18.16
CA GLN A 66 -14.08 10.24 19.15
C GLN A 66 -13.34 9.71 20.40
N GLU A 67 -13.62 8.48 20.82
CA GLU A 67 -12.86 7.81 21.90
C GLU A 67 -11.41 7.49 21.50
N LEU A 68 -11.14 7.22 20.22
CA LEU A 68 -9.77 7.09 19.71
C LEU A 68 -9.05 8.43 19.71
N GLU A 69 -9.70 9.51 19.28
CA GLU A 69 -9.12 10.87 19.31
C GLU A 69 -8.68 11.24 20.74
N ASN A 70 -9.55 11.03 21.73
CA ASN A 70 -9.24 11.28 23.13
C ASN A 70 -8.05 10.43 23.63
N ARG A 71 -7.93 9.18 23.19
CA ARG A 71 -6.80 8.31 23.55
C ARG A 71 -5.51 8.73 22.85
N ALA A 72 -5.60 9.15 21.59
CA ALA A 72 -4.48 9.63 20.79
C ALA A 72 -3.84 10.88 21.43
N ASP A 73 -4.65 11.84 21.86
CA ASP A 73 -4.17 13.08 22.50
C ASP A 73 -3.43 12.81 23.83
N ASN A 74 -3.81 11.74 24.53
CA ASN A 74 -3.18 11.32 25.79
C ASN A 74 -1.92 10.46 25.57
N ASN A 75 -1.74 9.86 24.39
CA ASN A 75 -0.63 8.96 24.10
C ASN A 75 0.57 9.66 23.43
N LYS A 76 1.23 10.54 24.18
CA LYS A 76 2.39 11.31 23.69
C LYS A 76 3.62 10.45 23.30
N SER A 77 3.65 9.17 23.71
CA SER A 77 4.76 8.25 23.43
C SER A 77 4.54 7.37 22.20
N ASN A 78 3.48 7.61 21.42
CA ASN A 78 3.19 6.80 20.25
C ASN A 78 4.31 6.91 19.20
N PRO A 79 5.06 5.82 18.91
CA PRO A 79 6.21 5.87 18.01
C PRO A 79 5.82 6.21 16.56
N ALA A 80 4.56 5.99 16.18
CA ALA A 80 4.04 6.32 14.86
C ALA A 80 4.03 7.83 14.58
N VAL A 81 3.82 8.66 15.62
CA VAL A 81 3.59 10.11 15.47
C VAL A 81 4.75 10.79 14.75
N LYS A 82 6.00 10.45 15.12
CA LYS A 82 7.18 11.04 14.48
C LYS A 82 7.20 10.77 12.98
N GLN A 83 6.89 9.54 12.58
CA GLN A 83 6.89 9.18 11.15
C GLN A 83 5.70 9.77 10.41
N ILE A 84 4.53 9.85 11.07
CA ILE A 84 3.36 10.53 10.52
C ILE A 84 3.69 11.98 10.20
N GLU A 85 4.29 12.75 11.14
CA GLU A 85 4.64 14.16 10.90
C GLU A 85 5.57 14.36 9.70
N LEU A 86 6.56 13.47 9.52
CA LEU A 86 7.46 13.51 8.37
C LEU A 86 6.74 13.25 7.04
N ASP A 87 5.60 12.58 7.08
CA ASP A 87 4.88 12.13 5.90
C ASP A 87 3.76 13.09 5.49
N LEU A 88 3.21 13.89 6.42
CA LEU A 88 2.06 14.75 6.17
C LEU A 88 2.25 15.69 4.97
N LEU A 89 3.31 16.50 4.96
CA LEU A 89 3.53 17.51 3.91
C LEU A 89 4.02 16.93 2.58
N ARG A 90 4.53 15.70 2.59
CA ARG A 90 4.87 14.97 1.34
C ARG A 90 3.69 14.16 0.79
N THR A 91 2.54 14.15 1.49
CA THR A 91 1.32 13.44 1.07
C THR A 91 0.47 14.32 0.18
N LEU A 92 0.41 13.98 -1.12
CA LEU A 92 -0.31 14.70 -2.16
C LEU A 92 0.02 16.22 -2.16
N PRO A 93 1.31 16.59 -2.25
CA PRO A 93 1.75 17.98 -2.06
C PRO A 93 1.15 18.94 -3.09
N ASP A 94 0.86 18.46 -4.30
CA ASP A 94 0.25 19.28 -5.37
C ASP A 94 -1.28 19.44 -5.21
N ASN A 95 -1.88 18.84 -4.17
CA ASN A 95 -3.30 18.99 -3.88
C ASN A 95 -3.51 20.12 -2.86
N ARG A 96 -4.30 21.14 -3.22
CA ARG A 96 -4.61 22.30 -2.37
C ARG A 96 -5.09 21.94 -0.95
N PHE A 97 -5.75 20.79 -0.78
CA PHE A 97 -6.23 20.32 0.51
C PHE A 97 -5.11 19.85 1.47
N PHE A 98 -3.92 19.56 0.94
CA PHE A 98 -2.73 19.06 1.66
C PHE A 98 -1.44 19.86 1.41
N GLU A 99 -1.46 20.85 0.51
CA GLU A 99 -0.28 21.57 -0.01
C GLU A 99 0.64 22.19 1.06
N ASN A 100 0.10 22.66 2.19
CA ASN A 100 0.91 23.27 3.25
C ASN A 100 0.37 22.94 4.64
N ILE A 101 1.13 23.29 5.68
CA ILE A 101 0.82 22.94 7.08
C ILE A 101 -0.51 23.52 7.60
N ASP A 102 -0.94 24.64 7.01
CA ASP A 102 -2.19 25.31 7.33
C ASP A 102 -3.37 24.78 6.50
N SER A 103 -3.11 23.93 5.49
CA SER A 103 -4.15 23.32 4.69
C SER A 103 -5.09 22.48 5.57
N PRO A 104 -6.42 22.58 5.34
CA PRO A 104 -7.42 21.95 6.22
C PRO A 104 -7.29 20.43 6.27
N GLY A 105 -6.77 19.78 5.22
CA GLY A 105 -6.57 18.34 5.16
C GLY A 105 -5.46 17.84 6.06
N ILE A 106 -4.39 18.61 6.31
CA ILE A 106 -3.24 18.17 7.10
C ILE A 106 -3.63 17.81 8.54
N LYS A 107 -4.43 18.65 9.20
CA LYS A 107 -4.89 18.39 10.58
C LYS A 107 -5.78 17.16 10.67
N LYS A 108 -6.68 16.97 9.71
CA LYS A 108 -7.57 15.81 9.63
C LYS A 108 -6.81 14.53 9.33
N LEU A 109 -5.90 14.57 8.35
CA LEU A 109 -5.04 13.45 7.98
C LEU A 109 -4.19 12.98 9.16
N ARG A 110 -3.59 13.91 9.91
CA ARG A 110 -2.86 13.61 11.15
C ARG A 110 -3.75 12.84 12.13
N ARG A 111 -4.95 13.35 12.44
CA ARG A 111 -5.87 12.68 13.38
C ARG A 111 -6.24 11.29 12.93
N ILE A 112 -6.61 11.11 11.67
CA ILE A 112 -6.94 9.78 11.11
C ILE A 112 -5.79 8.80 11.30
N LEU A 113 -4.57 9.20 10.93
CA LEU A 113 -3.39 8.32 10.99
C LEU A 113 -2.98 7.99 12.43
N VAL A 114 -3.03 8.97 13.34
CA VAL A 114 -2.76 8.72 14.76
C VAL A 114 -3.85 7.85 15.37
N CYS A 115 -5.12 8.12 15.11
CA CYS A 115 -6.23 7.27 15.56
C CYS A 115 -6.10 5.84 15.04
N TYR A 116 -5.68 5.66 13.78
CA TYR A 116 -5.41 4.33 13.23
C TYR A 116 -4.29 3.61 13.98
N SER A 117 -3.18 4.30 14.27
CA SER A 117 -2.08 3.70 15.03
C SER A 117 -2.46 3.32 16.47
N VAL A 118 -3.46 3.99 17.07
CA VAL A 118 -4.03 3.63 18.37
C VAL A 118 -5.04 2.49 18.24
N HIS A 119 -5.83 2.47 17.16
CA HIS A 119 -6.78 1.40 16.84
C HIS A 119 -6.07 0.06 16.66
N ASN A 120 -4.98 0.06 15.90
CA ASN A 120 -4.18 -1.12 15.60
C ASN A 120 -2.69 -0.88 15.87
N PRO A 121 -2.23 -1.03 17.12
CA PRO A 121 -0.83 -0.81 17.49
C PRO A 121 0.14 -1.83 16.89
N LEU A 122 -0.35 -3.00 16.46
CA LEU A 122 0.48 -4.03 15.82
C LEU A 122 1.01 -3.55 14.47
N ILE A 123 0.17 -2.85 13.70
CA ILE A 123 0.58 -2.18 12.47
C ILE A 123 1.18 -0.81 12.79
N GLY A 124 0.51 -0.04 13.66
CA GLY A 124 0.90 1.32 14.01
C GLY A 124 0.83 2.24 12.79
N TYR A 125 1.98 2.48 12.17
CA TYR A 125 2.09 3.26 10.94
C TYR A 125 3.11 2.63 9.98
N CYS A 126 2.62 2.27 8.80
CA CYS A 126 3.43 1.84 7.67
C CYS A 126 3.46 2.95 6.61
N GLN A 127 4.64 3.34 6.12
CA GLN A 127 4.73 4.33 5.06
C GLN A 127 3.92 3.89 3.84
N GLY A 128 3.07 4.78 3.33
CA GLY A 128 2.13 4.48 2.24
C GLY A 128 0.67 4.56 2.70
N ILE A 129 0.38 4.27 3.98
CA ILE A 129 -1.01 4.38 4.48
C ILE A 129 -1.50 5.84 4.56
N ASN A 130 -0.59 6.80 4.66
CA ASN A 130 -0.87 8.23 4.50
C ASN A 130 -1.50 8.57 3.15
N ARG A 131 -1.06 7.93 2.06
CA ARG A 131 -1.63 8.13 0.71
C ARG A 131 -3.06 7.62 0.65
N ILE A 132 -3.30 6.44 1.23
CA ILE A 132 -4.62 5.81 1.30
C ILE A 132 -5.59 6.69 2.11
N ALA A 133 -5.17 7.13 3.30
CA ALA A 133 -5.97 8.00 4.15
C ALA A 133 -6.26 9.36 3.49
N ALA A 134 -5.28 9.95 2.80
CA ALA A 134 -5.46 11.22 2.11
C ALA A 134 -6.46 11.12 0.95
N ILE A 135 -6.41 10.05 0.15
CA ILE A 135 -7.41 9.83 -0.90
C ILE A 135 -8.80 9.59 -0.31
N ALA A 136 -8.92 8.76 0.73
CA ALA A 136 -10.20 8.57 1.40
C ALA A 136 -10.79 9.91 1.89
N LEU A 137 -9.96 10.76 2.50
CA LEU A 137 -10.35 12.05 3.06
C LEU A 137 -10.74 13.11 2.00
N LEU A 138 -10.32 12.96 0.74
CA LEU A 138 -10.77 13.84 -0.34
C LEU A 138 -12.24 13.59 -0.73
N PHE A 139 -12.77 12.40 -0.47
CA PHE A 139 -14.12 12.00 -0.90
C PHE A 139 -15.07 11.69 0.26
N LEU A 140 -14.54 11.49 1.46
CA LEU A 140 -15.30 11.08 2.64
C LEU A 140 -15.12 12.12 3.76
N CYS A 141 -16.08 12.15 4.68
CA CYS A 141 -15.86 12.85 5.94
C CYS A 141 -14.74 12.17 6.74
N GLU A 142 -14.21 12.87 7.73
CA GLU A 142 -13.00 12.43 8.44
C GLU A 142 -13.14 11.05 9.08
N GLU A 143 -14.25 10.81 9.79
CA GLU A 143 -14.50 9.51 10.43
C GLU A 143 -14.71 8.40 9.39
N ASP A 144 -15.44 8.67 8.30
CA ASP A 144 -15.61 7.68 7.22
C ASP A 144 -14.29 7.41 6.49
N ALA A 145 -13.37 8.39 6.40
CA ALA A 145 -12.03 8.19 5.86
C ALA A 145 -11.16 7.30 6.79
N PHE A 146 -11.30 7.46 8.11
CA PHE A 146 -10.72 6.52 9.08
C PHE A 146 -11.25 5.10 8.88
N TRP A 147 -12.57 4.92 8.76
CA TRP A 147 -13.15 3.60 8.51
C TRP A 147 -12.77 3.03 7.14
N CYS A 148 -12.60 3.87 6.12
CA CYS A 148 -12.06 3.46 4.83
C CYS A 148 -10.65 2.90 4.99
N LEU A 149 -9.79 3.56 5.78
CA LEU A 149 -8.45 3.08 6.07
C LEU A 149 -8.48 1.71 6.77
N VAL A 150 -9.30 1.57 7.83
CA VAL A 150 -9.49 0.28 8.53
C VAL A 150 -9.94 -0.82 7.56
N ALA A 151 -10.93 -0.55 6.71
CA ALA A 151 -11.41 -1.51 5.71
C ALA A 151 -10.30 -1.96 4.75
N ILE A 152 -9.49 -1.02 4.28
CA ILE A 152 -8.41 -1.31 3.34
C ILE A 152 -7.33 -2.15 4.00
N ILE A 153 -6.79 -1.69 5.12
CA ILE A 153 -5.62 -2.31 5.76
C ILE A 153 -5.97 -3.67 6.38
N GLU A 154 -7.16 -3.84 6.95
CA GLU A 154 -7.47 -5.02 7.78
C GLU A 154 -8.39 -6.04 7.09
N HIS A 155 -9.12 -5.65 6.05
CA HIS A 155 -10.13 -6.53 5.42
C HIS A 155 -9.95 -6.73 3.92
N LEU A 156 -9.52 -5.71 3.19
CA LEU A 156 -9.31 -5.80 1.73
C LEU A 156 -7.91 -6.33 1.39
N MET A 157 -6.91 -5.86 2.12
CA MET A 157 -5.52 -6.27 1.98
C MET A 157 -5.24 -7.53 2.80
N PRO A 158 -4.29 -8.39 2.36
CA PRO A 158 -3.89 -9.56 3.14
C PRO A 158 -3.38 -9.20 4.54
N VAL A 159 -3.48 -10.14 5.48
CA VAL A 159 -2.77 -10.05 6.76
C VAL A 159 -1.26 -9.97 6.49
N ASP A 160 -0.51 -9.28 7.34
CA ASP A 160 0.94 -9.04 7.22
C ASP A 160 1.35 -8.15 6.02
N TYR A 161 0.42 -7.41 5.41
CA TYR A 161 0.74 -6.55 4.27
C TYR A 161 1.45 -5.25 4.66
N TYR A 162 1.04 -4.66 5.79
CA TYR A 162 1.55 -3.38 6.31
C TYR A 162 2.32 -3.56 7.63
N THR A 163 2.72 -4.78 7.98
CA THR A 163 3.59 -5.05 9.13
C THR A 163 5.03 -4.61 8.82
N THR A 164 5.89 -4.61 9.84
CA THR A 164 7.30 -4.21 9.70
C THR A 164 8.08 -5.02 8.68
N THR A 165 7.71 -6.28 8.47
CA THR A 165 8.36 -7.18 7.50
C THR A 165 7.79 -7.08 6.09
N LEU A 166 6.58 -6.51 5.93
CA LEU A 166 5.87 -6.42 4.66
C LEU A 166 5.76 -7.77 3.93
N ALA A 167 5.69 -8.88 4.69
CA ALA A 167 5.83 -10.23 4.15
C ALA A 167 4.78 -10.54 3.07
N ALA A 168 3.53 -10.13 3.28
CA ALA A 168 2.49 -10.34 2.28
C ALA A 168 2.63 -9.41 1.06
N ALA A 169 3.17 -8.20 1.23
CA ALA A 169 3.47 -7.31 0.11
C ALA A 169 4.59 -7.86 -0.77
N GLN A 170 5.65 -8.41 -0.16
CA GLN A 170 6.73 -9.11 -0.87
C GLN A 170 6.21 -10.34 -1.61
N ALA A 171 5.37 -11.16 -0.95
CA ALA A 171 4.75 -12.32 -1.59
C ALA A 171 3.90 -11.92 -2.81
N ASP A 172 3.13 -10.83 -2.71
CA ASP A 172 2.31 -10.32 -3.81
C ASP A 172 3.16 -9.84 -5.01
N GLN A 173 4.40 -9.38 -4.82
CA GLN A 173 5.29 -9.10 -5.95
C GLN A 173 5.71 -10.38 -6.69
N ARG A 174 5.99 -11.47 -5.97
CA ARG A 174 6.31 -12.78 -6.58
C ARG A 174 5.10 -13.34 -7.32
N VAL A 175 3.90 -13.23 -6.75
CA VAL A 175 2.65 -13.59 -7.42
C VAL A 175 2.46 -12.76 -8.70
N LEU A 176 2.76 -11.46 -8.68
CA LEU A 176 2.69 -10.63 -9.88
C LEU A 176 3.69 -11.10 -10.94
N LYS A 177 4.94 -11.41 -10.57
CA LYS A 177 5.95 -11.98 -11.49
C LYS A 177 5.43 -13.25 -12.16
N ASP A 178 4.85 -14.19 -11.40
CA ASP A 178 4.22 -15.39 -11.96
C ASP A 178 3.10 -15.05 -12.96
N LEU A 179 2.24 -14.07 -12.63
CA LEU A 179 1.15 -13.67 -13.51
C LEU A 179 1.64 -13.02 -14.80
N VAL A 180 2.74 -12.26 -14.75
CA VAL A 180 3.39 -11.70 -15.94
C VAL A 180 3.95 -12.81 -16.82
N GLN A 181 4.59 -13.82 -16.23
CA GLN A 181 5.04 -15.02 -16.96
C GLN A 181 3.86 -15.75 -17.61
N ASP A 182 2.77 -15.96 -16.89
CA ASP A 182 1.60 -16.71 -17.35
C ASP A 182 0.83 -15.99 -18.47
N LYS A 183 0.76 -14.64 -18.42
CA LYS A 183 -0.15 -13.84 -19.27
C LYS A 183 0.56 -12.95 -20.30
N CYS A 184 1.81 -12.58 -20.05
CA CYS A 184 2.63 -11.75 -20.92
C CYS A 184 4.04 -12.39 -21.09
N PRO A 185 4.14 -13.64 -21.61
CA PRO A 185 5.40 -14.39 -21.60
C PRO A 185 6.52 -13.74 -22.41
N LYS A 186 6.19 -12.99 -23.47
CA LYS A 186 7.17 -12.22 -24.25
C LYS A 186 7.79 -11.11 -23.43
N LEU A 187 6.93 -10.31 -22.78
CA LEU A 187 7.36 -9.28 -21.84
C LEU A 187 8.20 -9.86 -20.71
N TYR A 188 7.74 -10.95 -20.09
CA TYR A 188 8.49 -11.65 -19.04
C TYR A 188 9.90 -12.02 -19.49
N ALA A 189 10.03 -12.70 -20.63
CA ALA A 189 11.33 -13.13 -21.15
C ALA A 189 12.25 -11.93 -21.43
N HIS A 190 11.72 -10.83 -21.97
CA HIS A 190 12.50 -9.62 -22.22
C HIS A 190 12.97 -8.95 -20.93
N LEU A 191 12.12 -8.90 -19.91
CA LEU A 191 12.49 -8.36 -18.59
C LEU A 191 13.59 -9.18 -17.92
N GLU A 192 13.47 -10.52 -17.94
CA GLU A 192 14.50 -11.41 -17.38
C GLU A 192 15.82 -11.32 -18.16
N GLN A 193 15.79 -11.25 -19.50
CA GLN A 193 16.99 -11.07 -20.33
C GLN A 193 17.73 -9.76 -20.05
N ASN A 194 17.03 -8.76 -19.52
CA ASN A 194 17.57 -7.45 -19.18
C ASN A 194 17.74 -7.25 -17.67
N ASP A 195 17.61 -8.31 -16.86
CA ASP A 195 17.72 -8.26 -15.39
C ASP A 195 16.81 -7.21 -14.72
N VAL A 196 15.60 -7.01 -15.28
CA VAL A 196 14.65 -6.00 -14.77
C VAL A 196 13.74 -6.63 -13.72
N ASP A 197 13.90 -6.20 -12.47
CA ASP A 197 12.94 -6.49 -11.41
C ASP A 197 11.76 -5.50 -11.43
N ILE A 198 10.59 -5.98 -11.85
CA ILE A 198 9.35 -5.18 -11.87
C ILE A 198 8.92 -4.70 -10.47
N SER A 199 9.35 -5.39 -9.40
CA SER A 199 8.99 -5.04 -8.03
C SER A 199 9.45 -3.62 -7.65
N LEU A 200 10.54 -3.14 -8.26
CA LEU A 200 11.06 -1.78 -8.08
C LEU A 200 10.06 -0.69 -8.49
N PHE A 201 9.08 -1.03 -9.33
CA PHE A 201 8.00 -0.16 -9.75
C PHE A 201 6.67 -0.55 -9.06
N THR A 202 6.33 -1.84 -9.06
CA THR A 202 5.00 -2.30 -8.66
C THR A 202 4.80 -2.40 -7.15
N PHE A 203 5.87 -2.45 -6.35
CA PHE A 203 5.76 -2.53 -4.90
C PHE A 203 5.01 -1.32 -4.31
N ASN A 204 5.43 -0.10 -4.67
CA ASN A 204 4.78 1.11 -4.17
C ASN A 204 3.37 1.28 -4.73
N LEU A 205 3.11 0.85 -5.97
CA LEU A 205 1.76 0.84 -6.54
C LEU A 205 0.80 0.01 -5.69
N PHE A 206 1.22 -1.17 -5.22
CA PHE A 206 0.33 -1.99 -4.41
C PHE A 206 0.19 -1.43 -3.01
N LEU A 207 1.30 -1.00 -2.40
CA LEU A 207 1.33 -0.46 -1.04
C LEU A 207 0.42 0.76 -0.88
N THR A 208 0.34 1.61 -1.91
CA THR A 208 -0.46 2.84 -1.93
C THR A 208 -1.78 2.69 -2.70
N VAL A 209 -2.16 1.48 -3.14
CA VAL A 209 -3.38 1.24 -3.92
C VAL A 209 -3.44 2.16 -5.17
N PHE A 210 -2.33 2.20 -5.91
CA PHE A 210 -2.12 2.96 -7.15
C PHE A 210 -2.19 4.48 -7.01
N VAL A 211 -2.15 5.03 -5.80
CA VAL A 211 -2.23 6.49 -5.61
C VAL A 211 -0.95 7.20 -6.06
N ASP A 212 0.21 6.59 -5.86
CA ASP A 212 1.48 7.20 -6.19
C ASP A 212 1.92 6.89 -7.64
N GLY A 213 2.23 7.94 -8.41
CA GLY A 213 2.76 7.84 -9.77
C GLY A 213 1.76 7.38 -10.82
N VAL A 214 0.46 7.62 -10.57
CA VAL A 214 -0.64 7.27 -11.48
C VAL A 214 -1.59 8.46 -11.60
N HIS A 215 -2.03 8.74 -12.83
CA HIS A 215 -2.97 9.83 -13.09
C HIS A 215 -4.26 9.71 -12.24
N PRO A 216 -4.83 10.83 -11.72
CA PRO A 216 -6.00 10.77 -10.84
C PRO A 216 -7.21 10.04 -11.38
N GLU A 217 -7.50 10.24 -12.66
CA GLU A 217 -8.59 9.53 -13.32
C GLU A 217 -8.37 8.01 -13.30
N LEU A 218 -7.14 7.52 -13.37
CA LEU A 218 -6.84 6.09 -13.37
C LEU A 218 -6.89 5.48 -11.98
N PHE A 219 -6.27 6.10 -10.96
CA PHE A 219 -6.30 5.49 -9.63
C PHE A 219 -7.71 5.50 -9.04
N LEU A 220 -8.53 6.52 -9.31
CA LEU A 220 -9.93 6.54 -8.85
C LEU A 220 -10.72 5.36 -9.42
N ARG A 221 -10.38 4.98 -10.64
CA ARG A 221 -10.98 3.85 -11.34
C ARG A 221 -10.53 2.52 -10.73
N VAL A 222 -9.25 2.39 -10.38
CA VAL A 222 -8.75 1.26 -9.57
C VAL A 222 -9.51 1.18 -8.24
N TRP A 223 -9.63 2.29 -7.51
CA TRP A 223 -10.31 2.38 -6.21
C TRP A 223 -11.79 2.01 -6.26
N ASP A 224 -12.52 2.51 -7.26
CA ASP A 224 -13.94 2.21 -7.48
C ASP A 224 -14.18 0.68 -7.51
N VAL A 225 -13.30 -0.09 -8.14
CA VAL A 225 -13.43 -1.54 -8.21
C VAL A 225 -12.77 -2.24 -7.02
N PHE A 226 -11.64 -1.74 -6.54
CA PHE A 226 -10.86 -2.32 -5.43
C PHE A 226 -11.67 -2.40 -4.13
N LEU A 227 -12.37 -1.32 -3.76
CA LEU A 227 -13.19 -1.27 -2.54
C LEU A 227 -14.31 -2.31 -2.52
N TYR A 228 -14.73 -2.81 -3.69
CA TYR A 228 -15.81 -3.81 -3.80
C TYR A 228 -15.32 -5.23 -4.11
N GLU A 229 -14.29 -5.36 -4.95
CA GLU A 229 -13.80 -6.65 -5.45
C GLU A 229 -12.53 -7.15 -4.73
N GLY A 230 -11.89 -6.32 -3.89
CA GLY A 230 -10.74 -6.68 -3.06
C GLY A 230 -9.38 -6.67 -3.78
N SER A 231 -8.36 -7.15 -3.06
CA SER A 231 -6.94 -7.08 -3.46
C SER A 231 -6.56 -7.70 -4.80
N LYS A 232 -7.35 -8.61 -5.39
CA LYS A 232 -7.10 -9.10 -6.77
C LYS A 232 -7.09 -7.98 -7.82
N VAL A 233 -7.76 -6.87 -7.53
CA VAL A 233 -7.84 -5.73 -8.44
C VAL A 233 -6.44 -5.13 -8.65
N LEU A 234 -5.58 -5.15 -7.63
CA LEU A 234 -4.20 -4.65 -7.73
C LEU A 234 -3.41 -5.41 -8.80
N PHE A 235 -3.43 -6.74 -8.75
CA PHE A 235 -2.78 -7.57 -9.77
C PHE A 235 -3.35 -7.36 -11.16
N ARG A 236 -4.69 -7.26 -11.25
CA ARG A 236 -5.37 -7.10 -12.53
C ARG A 236 -4.93 -5.81 -13.22
N PHE A 237 -4.88 -4.70 -12.49
CA PHE A 237 -4.44 -3.43 -13.06
C PHE A 237 -2.94 -3.36 -13.26
N ALA A 238 -2.12 -3.93 -12.37
CA ALA A 238 -0.67 -3.98 -12.57
C ALA A 238 -0.30 -4.72 -13.86
N LEU A 239 -0.93 -5.89 -14.08
CA LEU A 239 -0.75 -6.66 -15.30
C LEU A 239 -1.32 -5.92 -16.52
N ALA A 240 -2.43 -5.20 -16.38
CA ALA A 240 -2.98 -4.39 -17.45
C ALA A 240 -2.07 -3.22 -17.84
N PHE A 241 -1.44 -2.55 -16.87
CA PHE A 241 -0.45 -1.50 -17.12
C PHE A 241 0.74 -2.04 -17.91
N LEU A 242 1.28 -3.19 -17.47
CA LEU A 242 2.39 -3.87 -18.15
C LEU A 242 2.00 -4.31 -19.56
N LYS A 243 0.80 -4.90 -19.73
CA LYS A 243 0.30 -5.34 -21.03
C LYS A 243 0.01 -4.17 -21.97
N TYR A 244 -0.49 -3.05 -21.45
CA TYR A 244 -0.74 -1.84 -22.21
C TYR A 244 0.55 -1.30 -22.85
N ALA A 245 1.66 -1.39 -22.12
CA ALA A 245 2.96 -0.88 -22.55
C ALA A 245 3.91 -1.96 -23.11
N GLU A 246 3.45 -3.20 -23.28
CA GLU A 246 4.28 -4.33 -23.70
C GLU A 246 5.07 -4.02 -24.98
N ASP A 247 4.39 -3.50 -26.01
CA ASP A 247 5.01 -3.19 -27.30
C ASP A 247 6.12 -2.13 -27.20
N GLU A 248 5.99 -1.17 -26.29
CA GLU A 248 7.01 -0.14 -26.07
C GLU A 248 8.18 -0.69 -25.25
N ILE A 249 7.91 -1.47 -24.20
CA ILE A 249 8.95 -2.07 -23.36
C ILE A 249 9.83 -3.04 -24.18
N LEU A 250 9.24 -3.81 -25.08
CA LEU A 250 9.96 -4.77 -25.94
C LEU A 250 10.94 -4.09 -26.91
N LYS A 251 10.76 -2.80 -27.22
CA LYS A 251 11.68 -2.03 -28.07
C LYS A 251 12.89 -1.49 -27.29
N LEU A 252 12.83 -1.49 -25.96
CA LEU A 252 13.88 -0.90 -25.12
C LEU A 252 15.05 -1.88 -24.98
N PRO A 253 16.30 -1.42 -25.21
CA PRO A 253 17.43 -2.31 -25.45
C PRO A 253 18.16 -2.79 -24.20
N ASN A 254 17.90 -2.19 -23.03
CA ASN A 254 18.63 -2.49 -21.81
C ASN A 254 17.83 -2.17 -20.54
N ASN A 255 18.35 -2.68 -19.41
CA ASN A 255 17.82 -2.49 -18.07
C ASN A 255 17.49 -1.03 -17.74
N LEU A 256 18.41 -0.10 -18.00
CA LEU A 256 18.26 1.31 -17.65
C LEU A 256 17.12 1.99 -18.41
N ALA A 257 17.02 1.72 -19.72
CA ALA A 257 15.95 2.26 -20.56
C ALA A 257 14.58 1.75 -20.11
N ILE A 258 14.47 0.45 -19.82
CA ILE A 258 13.24 -0.16 -19.31
C ILE A 258 12.85 0.43 -17.96
N ASN A 259 13.78 0.48 -16.99
CA ASN A 259 13.51 1.03 -15.67
C ASN A 259 13.09 2.51 -15.72
N ARG A 260 13.69 3.32 -16.60
CA ARG A 260 13.27 4.71 -16.80
C ARG A 260 11.86 4.81 -17.33
N TYR A 261 11.53 4.01 -18.33
CA TYR A 261 10.18 3.99 -18.93
C TYR A 261 9.13 3.53 -17.90
N MET A 262 9.40 2.46 -17.17
CA MET A 262 8.52 1.93 -16.13
C MET A 262 8.14 2.98 -15.09
N ARG A 263 9.09 3.82 -14.64
CA ARG A 263 8.81 4.91 -13.67
C ARG A 263 7.81 5.95 -14.17
N THR A 264 7.64 6.10 -15.47
CA THR A 264 6.70 7.05 -16.10
C THR A 264 5.39 6.41 -16.53
N LEU A 265 5.24 5.09 -16.34
CA LEU A 265 4.14 4.32 -16.91
C LEU A 265 2.77 4.78 -16.40
N GLY A 266 2.63 5.03 -15.09
CA GLY A 266 1.33 5.41 -14.53
C GLY A 266 0.85 6.82 -14.93
N ASP A 267 1.76 7.71 -15.31
CA ASP A 267 1.44 9.07 -15.78
C ASP A 267 1.19 9.12 -17.29
N THR A 268 1.74 8.16 -18.05
CA THR A 268 1.66 8.16 -19.52
C THR A 268 0.43 7.42 -20.06
N ILE A 269 -0.20 6.56 -19.27
CA ILE A 269 -1.45 5.90 -19.66
C ILE A 269 -2.59 6.93 -19.65
N THR A 270 -3.10 7.25 -20.82
CA THR A 270 -4.21 8.21 -21.00
C THR A 270 -5.51 7.53 -21.44
N ASP A 271 -5.43 6.38 -22.13
CA ASP A 271 -6.61 5.63 -22.56
C ASP A 271 -7.12 4.68 -21.47
N VAL A 272 -7.93 5.24 -20.58
CA VAL A 272 -8.59 4.51 -19.49
C VAL A 272 -9.47 3.37 -20.02
N LYS A 273 -10.13 3.56 -21.17
CA LYS A 273 -11.05 2.55 -21.73
C LYS A 273 -10.28 1.32 -22.22
N ARG A 274 -9.19 1.53 -22.97
CA ARG A 274 -8.32 0.44 -23.42
C ARG A 274 -7.73 -0.31 -22.24
N LEU A 275 -7.22 0.41 -21.23
CA LEU A 275 -6.69 -0.22 -20.03
C LEU A 275 -7.74 -1.11 -19.34
N TYR A 276 -8.98 -0.63 -19.22
CA TYR A 276 -10.08 -1.42 -18.66
C TYR A 276 -10.44 -2.64 -19.49
N ASN A 277 -10.41 -2.52 -20.82
CA ASN A 277 -10.63 -3.67 -21.70
C ASN A 277 -9.55 -4.75 -21.50
N ILE A 278 -8.29 -4.34 -21.41
CA ILE A 278 -7.19 -5.26 -21.08
C ILE A 278 -7.46 -5.91 -19.72
N ALA A 279 -7.72 -5.10 -18.69
CA ALA A 279 -7.94 -5.54 -17.33
C ALA A 279 -9.11 -6.54 -17.19
N PHE A 280 -10.27 -6.25 -17.78
CA PHE A 280 -11.52 -7.00 -17.53
C PHE A 280 -11.98 -7.91 -18.67
N SER A 281 -11.36 -7.84 -19.85
CA SER A 281 -11.67 -8.70 -21.00
C SER A 281 -10.46 -9.57 -21.35
N GLU A 282 -9.35 -8.98 -21.77
CA GLU A 282 -8.22 -9.70 -22.38
C GLU A 282 -7.44 -10.58 -21.39
N LEU A 283 -7.26 -10.11 -20.15
CA LEU A 283 -6.50 -10.84 -19.12
C LEU A 283 -7.29 -11.99 -18.47
N ASN A 284 -8.57 -12.17 -18.80
CA ASN A 284 -9.37 -13.27 -18.24
C ASN A 284 -8.91 -14.64 -18.78
N PRO A 285 -9.12 -15.73 -18.01
CA PRO A 285 -9.65 -15.77 -16.66
C PRO A 285 -8.66 -15.21 -15.63
N PHE A 286 -9.18 -14.61 -14.57
CA PHE A 286 -8.39 -14.01 -13.50
C PHE A 286 -9.02 -14.36 -12.15
N SER A 287 -8.72 -15.57 -11.69
CA SER A 287 -9.37 -16.24 -10.56
C SER A 287 -8.74 -15.82 -9.24
N MET A 288 -9.57 -15.39 -8.27
CA MET A 288 -9.10 -15.13 -6.92
C MET A 288 -8.53 -16.40 -6.26
N ARG A 289 -9.08 -17.58 -6.57
CA ARG A 289 -8.56 -18.84 -6.04
C ARG A 289 -7.10 -19.09 -6.46
N SER A 290 -6.77 -18.80 -7.72
CA SER A 290 -5.40 -18.93 -8.23
C SER A 290 -4.45 -17.96 -7.54
N ILE A 291 -4.85 -16.69 -7.40
CA ILE A 291 -4.06 -15.66 -6.70
C ILE A 291 -3.84 -16.04 -5.25
N SER A 292 -4.89 -16.49 -4.54
CA SER A 292 -4.77 -16.92 -3.14
C SER A 292 -3.82 -18.12 -2.99
N SER A 293 -3.88 -19.08 -3.92
CA SER A 293 -2.98 -20.25 -3.90
C SER A 293 -1.52 -19.84 -4.11
N LYS A 294 -1.22 -19.00 -5.12
CA LYS A 294 0.14 -18.50 -5.36
C LYS A 294 0.61 -17.64 -4.19
N ARG A 295 -0.26 -16.79 -3.62
CA ARG A 295 0.05 -15.97 -2.44
C ARG A 295 0.43 -16.82 -1.24
N GLN A 296 -0.35 -17.85 -0.93
CA GLN A 296 -0.06 -18.73 0.20
C GLN A 296 1.31 -19.41 0.04
N PHE A 297 1.60 -19.90 -1.16
CA PHE A 297 2.90 -20.49 -1.48
C PHE A 297 4.05 -19.50 -1.29
N HIS A 298 3.98 -18.32 -1.93
CA HIS A 298 5.05 -17.31 -1.85
C HIS A 298 5.20 -16.71 -0.44
N LEU A 299 4.10 -16.54 0.30
CA LEU A 299 4.15 -16.06 1.68
C LEU A 299 4.91 -17.01 2.59
N GLN A 300 4.76 -18.33 2.40
CA GLN A 300 5.54 -19.30 3.15
C GLN A 300 7.03 -19.17 2.87
N GLN A 301 7.42 -19.00 1.60
CA GLN A 301 8.83 -18.82 1.23
C GLN A 301 9.40 -17.53 1.82
N VAL A 302 8.69 -16.41 1.70
CA VAL A 302 9.11 -15.13 2.27
C VAL A 302 9.28 -15.22 3.79
N LYS A 303 8.38 -15.92 4.50
CA LYS A 303 8.49 -16.08 5.96
C LYS A 303 9.74 -16.88 6.35
N LEU A 304 10.04 -17.98 5.65
CA LEU A 304 11.26 -18.76 5.88
C LEU A 304 12.52 -17.92 5.66
N GLU A 305 12.58 -17.17 4.54
CA GLU A 305 13.72 -16.29 4.25
C GLU A 305 13.90 -15.20 5.32
N LEU A 306 12.81 -14.63 5.83
CA LEU A 306 12.86 -13.65 6.91
C LEU A 306 13.36 -14.26 8.24
N GLU A 307 12.92 -15.49 8.57
CA GLU A 307 13.38 -16.22 9.76
C GLU A 307 14.87 -16.57 9.68
N GLU A 308 15.35 -16.98 8.51
CA GLU A 308 16.77 -17.22 8.23
C GLU A 308 17.59 -15.94 8.42
N LEU A 309 17.13 -14.82 7.84
CA LEU A 309 17.79 -13.51 7.98
C LEU A 309 17.81 -13.02 9.43
N GLU A 310 16.76 -13.27 10.20
CA GLU A 310 16.73 -12.94 11.63
C GLU A 310 17.71 -13.79 12.43
N THR A 311 17.85 -15.07 12.11
CA THR A 311 18.82 -15.97 12.74
C THR A 311 20.24 -15.49 12.47
N ILE A 312 20.59 -15.21 11.21
CA ILE A 312 21.89 -14.67 10.82
C ILE A 312 22.18 -13.35 11.56
N ARG A 313 21.19 -12.45 11.67
CA ARG A 313 21.35 -11.19 12.40
C ARG A 313 21.61 -11.40 13.89
N LYS A 314 20.96 -12.38 14.53
CA LYS A 314 21.19 -12.72 15.94
C LYS A 314 22.58 -13.31 16.16
N ASP A 315 23.03 -14.17 15.27
CA ASP A 315 24.36 -14.77 15.34
C ASP A 315 25.46 -13.71 15.18
N LEU A 316 25.31 -12.80 14.22
CA LEU A 316 26.23 -11.67 14.04
C LEU A 316 26.26 -10.76 15.27
N ARG A 317 25.12 -10.43 15.87
CA ARG A 317 25.09 -9.61 17.10
C ARG A 317 25.79 -10.31 18.26
N SER A 318 25.52 -11.60 18.45
CA SER A 318 26.18 -12.43 19.48
C SER A 318 27.70 -12.47 19.28
N ALA A 319 28.17 -12.61 18.04
CA ALA A 319 29.60 -12.59 17.73
C ALA A 319 30.25 -11.24 18.06
N HIS A 320 29.62 -10.12 17.68
CA HIS A 320 30.11 -8.78 18.02
C HIS A 320 30.12 -8.52 19.53
N GLU A 321 29.15 -9.02 20.28
CA GLU A 321 29.13 -8.92 21.75
C GLU A 321 30.28 -9.70 22.39
N ILE A 322 30.58 -10.91 21.89
CA ILE A 322 31.71 -11.73 22.35
C ILE A 322 33.05 -11.02 22.06
N GLU A 323 33.21 -10.43 20.88
CA GLU A 323 34.43 -9.67 20.53
C GLU A 323 34.60 -8.44 21.42
N ARG A 324 33.51 -7.70 21.68
CA ARG A 324 33.55 -6.53 22.57
C ARG A 324 33.95 -6.89 24.00
N GLN A 325 33.41 -7.99 24.53
CA GLN A 325 33.79 -8.51 25.86
C GLN A 325 35.24 -9.03 25.91
N LYS A 326 35.80 -9.51 24.80
CA LYS A 326 37.22 -9.89 24.71
C LYS A 326 38.13 -8.67 24.63
N GLY A 327 37.72 -7.62 23.94
CA GLY A 327 38.43 -6.33 23.87
C GLY A 327 38.52 -5.64 25.24
N ASP A 328 37.42 -5.61 26.00
CA ASP A 328 37.40 -5.01 27.35
C ASP A 328 38.25 -5.80 28.37
N ARG A 329 38.47 -7.11 28.16
CA ARG A 329 39.36 -7.92 29.03
C ARG A 329 40.86 -7.73 28.75
N HIS A 330 41.24 -7.19 27.60
CA HIS A 330 42.65 -6.94 27.27
C HIS A 330 43.12 -5.51 27.60
N GLY A 331 42.23 -4.65 28.11
CA GLY A 331 42.55 -3.27 28.54
C GLY A 331 43.02 -3.13 29.99
N TYR A 332 43.23 -4.23 30.72
CA TYR A 332 43.61 -4.22 32.14
C TYR A 332 44.71 -5.24 32.42
N PHE A 333 45.88 -5.13 31.77
CA PHE A 333 47.10 -5.76 32.29
C PHE A 333 48.35 -5.00 31.80
N SER A 334 49.19 -4.65 32.79
CA SER A 334 50.57 -4.13 32.72
C SER A 334 50.75 -2.62 32.63
N GLU A 335 50.93 -2.00 33.80
CA GLU A 335 52.06 -1.08 34.07
C GLU A 335 52.34 -1.15 35.58
N ASP A 336 52.92 -2.29 35.99
CA ASP A 336 53.69 -2.43 37.23
C ASP A 336 54.98 -3.13 36.81
N ASP A 337 55.99 -2.35 36.44
CA ASP A 337 57.39 -2.65 36.74
C ASP A 337 58.15 -1.33 36.89
N ALA A 338 58.93 -1.31 37.96
CA ALA A 338 59.45 -0.15 38.65
C ALA A 338 60.84 0.28 38.14
N ASP A 339 61.13 1.57 38.39
CA ASP A 339 62.43 2.17 38.75
C ASP A 339 63.66 1.97 37.82
N ASP A 340 64.29 3.06 37.36
CA ASP A 340 65.31 3.80 38.14
C ASP A 340 66.37 4.58 37.28
N TYR A 341 66.71 5.79 37.76
CA TYR A 341 67.84 6.73 37.50
C TYR A 341 68.33 7.22 36.12
N GLY A 342 68.46 8.57 36.05
CA GLY A 342 69.63 9.32 35.53
C GLY A 342 69.36 10.23 34.31
N ASP A 343 68.96 11.50 34.43
CA ASP A 343 69.72 12.72 34.78
C ASP A 343 70.43 13.45 33.60
N THR A 344 70.19 14.78 33.56
CA THR A 344 70.78 15.90 32.78
C THR A 344 70.69 15.87 31.25
N GLY A 345 70.42 16.96 30.52
CA GLY A 345 70.56 18.37 30.87
C GLY A 345 71.78 19.01 30.18
N GLN A 346 71.84 19.02 28.85
CA GLN A 346 72.35 20.09 27.96
C GLN A 346 72.42 19.62 26.51
#